data_AF-A0A7U4P849-F1
#
_entry.id   AF-A0A7U4P849-F1
#
_cell.length_a   1.000
_cell.length_b   1.000
_cell.length_c   1.000
_cell.angle_alpha   90.00
_cell.angle_beta   90.00
_cell.angle_gamma   90.00
#
_symmetry.space_group_name_H-M   'P 1'
#
loop_
_entity.id
_entity.type
_entity.pdbx_description
1 polymer ?
#
loop_
_entity_poly.entity_id
_entity_poly.type
_entity_poly.pdbx_seq_one_letter_code
_entity_poly.pdbx_strand_id
1 'polypeptide(L)'
;MEKPARKPRSLDEEIAKAAARLKRLQDEQREQIRKDRERNQKAVLELLRSEGLDEIPAARWKEKIDAIKRALGVKPQEHEVSKPLAQSEPADAPAV
;
A
#
# COMPACT_ATOMS: atom_id res chain seq x y z
N MET A 1 49.57 -27.46 15.83
CA MET A 1 48.69 -26.61 14.99
C MET A 1 47.31 -27.25 14.95
N GLU A 2 46.43 -26.94 15.91
CA GLU A 2 45.05 -27.42 15.87
C GLU A 2 44.16 -26.33 15.25
N LYS A 3 43.60 -26.62 14.08
CA LYS A 3 42.56 -25.79 13.48
C LYS A 3 41.23 -26.18 14.13
N PRO A 4 40.52 -25.28 14.82
CA PRO A 4 39.25 -25.63 15.44
C PRO A 4 38.23 -25.95 14.35
N ALA A 5 37.74 -27.20 14.36
CA ALA A 5 36.66 -27.66 13.49
C ALA A 5 35.41 -26.81 13.78
N ARG A 6 34.95 -26.06 12.77
CA ARG A 6 33.75 -25.23 12.86
C ARG A 6 32.54 -26.15 13.05
N LYS A 7 31.82 -25.98 14.16
CA LYS A 7 30.54 -26.67 14.42
C LYS A 7 29.60 -26.44 13.22
N PRO A 8 28.93 -27.49 12.69
CA PRO A 8 27.90 -27.31 11.68
C PRO A 8 26.80 -26.43 12.29
N ARG A 9 26.38 -25.39 11.55
CA ARG A 9 25.29 -24.52 12.01
C ARG A 9 24.08 -25.39 12.33
N SER A 10 23.48 -25.18 13.50
CA SER A 10 22.22 -25.85 13.82
C SER A 10 21.15 -25.42 12.81
N LEU A 11 20.22 -26.30 12.47
CA LEU A 11 19.07 -25.98 11.62
C LEU A 11 18.35 -24.71 12.10
N ASP A 12 18.27 -24.50 13.42
CA ASP A 12 17.68 -23.30 14.02
C ASP A 12 18.41 -22.00 13.63
N GLU A 13 19.74 -22.02 13.55
CA GLU A 13 20.52 -20.85 13.12
C GLU A 13 20.31 -20.55 11.63
N GLU A 14 20.16 -21.59 10.81
CA GLU A 14 19.86 -21.43 9.39
C GLU A 14 18.44 -20.90 9.17
N ILE A 15 17.46 -21.39 9.94
CA ILE A 15 16.09 -20.86 9.98
C ILE A 15 16.10 -19.38 10.39
N ALA A 16 16.80 -19.03 11.47
CA ALA A 16 16.88 -17.65 11.94
C ALA A 16 17.51 -16.72 10.89
N LYS A 17 18.57 -17.17 10.22
CA LYS A 17 19.23 -16.41 9.14
C LYS A 17 18.31 -16.25 7.91
N ALA A 18 17.57 -17.28 7.54
CA ALA A 18 16.61 -17.23 6.44
C ALA A 18 15.46 -16.26 6.77
N ALA A 19 14.91 -16.31 7.98
CA ALA A 19 13.87 -15.40 8.44
C ALA A 19 14.34 -13.94 8.46
N ALA A 20 15.57 -13.68 8.94
CA ALA A 20 16.15 -12.34 8.92
C ALA A 20 16.32 -11.81 7.48
N ARG A 21 16.76 -12.67 6.55
CA ARG A 21 16.87 -12.31 5.13
C ARG A 21 15.50 -12.03 4.51
N LEU A 22 14.50 -12.85 4.81
CA LEU A 22 13.13 -12.64 4.33
C LEU A 22 12.58 -11.31 4.82
N LYS A 23 12.73 -11.01 6.11
CA LYS A 23 12.28 -9.73 6.69
C LYS A 23 12.94 -8.54 6.00
N ARG A 24 14.26 -8.60 5.78
CA ARG A 24 14.97 -7.54 5.07
C ARG A 24 14.46 -7.35 3.64
N LEU A 25 14.22 -8.43 2.90
CA LEU A 25 13.67 -8.35 1.54
C LEU A 25 12.25 -7.77 1.54
N GLN A 26 11.42 -8.10 2.53
CA GLN A 26 10.09 -7.51 2.70
C GLN A 26 10.17 -6.02 3.04
N ASP A 27 11.11 -5.62 3.90
CA ASP A 27 11.34 -4.21 4.24
C ASP A 27 11.81 -3.42 3.01
N GLU A 28 12.77 -3.95 2.25
CA GLU A 28 13.25 -3.36 0.99
C GLU A 28 12.13 -3.27 -0.05
N GLN A 29 11.29 -4.29 -0.19
CA GLN A 29 10.13 -4.26 -1.09
C GLN A 29 9.14 -3.16 -0.68
N ARG A 30 8.80 -3.06 0.61
CA ARG A 30 7.89 -2.02 1.12
C ARG A 30 8.44 -0.63 0.86
N GLU A 31 9.72 -0.42 1.11
CA GLU A 31 10.38 0.86 0.88
C GLU A 31 10.45 1.21 -0.61
N GLN A 32 10.71 0.23 -1.47
CA GLN A 32 10.72 0.42 -2.91
C GLN A 32 9.33 0.83 -3.43
N ILE A 33 8.27 0.14 -3.01
CA ILE A 33 6.89 0.49 -3.36
C ILE A 33 6.54 1.91 -2.87
N ARG A 34 6.95 2.27 -1.65
CA ARG A 34 6.73 3.61 -1.10
C ARG A 34 7.41 4.68 -1.95
N LYS A 35 8.70 4.51 -2.24
CA LYS A 35 9.48 5.46 -3.07
C LYS A 35 8.93 5.58 -4.48
N ASP A 36 8.57 4.45 -5.11
CA ASP A 36 8.01 4.46 -6.46
C ASP A 36 6.65 5.17 -6.50
N ARG A 37 5.82 4.97 -5.46
CA ARG A 37 4.54 5.69 -5.31
C ARG A 37 4.75 7.18 -5.11
N GLU A 38 5.65 7.58 -4.22
CA GLU A 38 5.98 8.99 -3.97
C GLU A 38 6.53 9.68 -5.24
N ARG A 39 7.46 9.02 -5.96
CA ARG A 39 8.01 9.51 -7.22
C ARG A 39 6.92 9.67 -8.28
N ASN A 40 6.05 8.68 -8.43
CA ASN A 40 4.95 8.73 -9.39
C ASN A 40 3.97 9.86 -9.04
N GLN A 41 3.56 9.98 -7.77
CA GLN A 41 2.67 11.04 -7.31
C GLN A 41 3.25 12.43 -7.63
N LYS A 42 4.54 12.64 -7.37
CA LYS A 42 5.22 13.90 -7.71
C LYS A 42 5.19 14.18 -9.21
N ALA A 43 5.54 13.19 -10.04
CA ALA A 43 5.56 13.32 -11.49
C ALA A 43 4.17 13.63 -12.06
N VAL A 44 3.12 12.96 -11.56
CA VAL A 44 1.73 13.23 -11.97
C VAL A 44 1.31 14.65 -11.57
N LEU A 45 1.58 15.08 -10.32
CA LEU A 45 1.23 16.43 -9.87
C LEU A 45 2.00 17.52 -10.62
N GLU A 46 3.23 17.26 -11.03
CA GLU A 46 4.00 18.18 -11.86
C GLU A 46 3.43 18.29 -13.28
N LEU A 47 3.07 17.16 -13.88
CA LEU A 47 2.39 17.13 -15.18
C LEU A 47 1.04 17.86 -15.15
N LEU A 48 0.23 17.63 -14.12
CA LEU A 48 -1.05 18.32 -13.98
C LEU A 48 -0.87 19.85 -13.87
N ARG A 49 0.18 20.29 -13.18
CA ARG A 49 0.51 21.72 -13.06
C ARG A 49 1.06 22.32 -14.36
N SER A 50 1.90 21.60 -15.10
CA SER A 50 2.43 22.10 -16.37
C SER A 50 1.35 22.28 -17.43
N GLU A 51 0.30 21.46 -17.37
CA GLU A 51 -0.86 21.52 -18.26
C GLU A 51 -1.98 22.45 -17.73
N GLY A 52 -1.77 23.14 -16.60
CA GLY A 52 -2.76 24.04 -15.98
C GLY A 52 -4.03 23.34 -15.48
N LEU A 53 -3.99 22.03 -15.29
CA LEU A 53 -5.13 21.23 -14.86
C LEU A 53 -5.41 21.36 -13.36
N ASP A 54 -4.43 21.81 -12.58
CA ASP A 54 -4.56 22.09 -11.14
C ASP A 54 -5.44 23.31 -10.82
N GLU A 55 -5.65 24.19 -11.79
CA GLU A 55 -6.59 25.32 -11.66
C GLU A 55 -8.07 24.87 -11.74
N ILE A 56 -8.33 23.69 -12.31
CA ILE A 56 -9.68 23.14 -12.44
C ILE A 56 -10.20 22.76 -11.04
N PRO A 57 -11.37 23.28 -10.61
CA PRO A 57 -11.92 22.96 -9.30
C PRO A 57 -12.12 21.45 -9.10
N ALA A 58 -11.81 20.96 -7.89
CA ALA A 58 -11.92 19.54 -7.54
C ALA A 58 -13.33 18.95 -7.79
N ALA A 59 -14.38 19.77 -7.75
CA ALA A 59 -15.75 19.33 -8.10
C ALA A 59 -15.85 18.84 -9.56
N ARG A 60 -15.27 19.57 -10.52
CA ARG A 60 -15.25 19.17 -11.94
C ARG A 60 -14.42 17.91 -12.17
N TRP A 61 -13.33 17.76 -11.44
CA TRP A 61 -12.56 16.51 -11.45
C TRP A 61 -13.39 15.32 -10.99
N LYS A 62 -14.14 15.46 -9.89
CA LYS A 62 -15.02 14.39 -9.37
C LYS A 62 -16.09 13.98 -10.38
N GLU A 63 -16.69 14.95 -11.08
CA GLU A 63 -17.69 14.68 -12.12
C GLU A 63 -17.13 13.92 -13.33
N LYS A 64 -15.84 14.11 -13.65
CA LYS A 64 -15.19 13.53 -14.84
C LYS A 64 -14.22 12.40 -14.53
N ILE A 65 -14.05 12.05 -13.26
CA ILE A 65 -13.02 11.09 -12.84
C ILE A 65 -13.20 9.73 -13.50
N ASP A 66 -14.43 9.28 -13.71
CA ASP A 66 -14.69 7.99 -14.35
C ASP A 66 -14.41 8.01 -15.85
N ALA A 67 -14.62 9.15 -16.53
CA ALA A 67 -14.21 9.33 -17.91
C ALA A 67 -12.68 9.35 -18.04
N ILE A 68 -11.99 10.01 -17.10
CA ILE A 68 -10.52 10.03 -17.04
C ILE A 68 -9.97 8.64 -16.77
N LYS A 69 -10.54 7.89 -15.80
CA LYS A 69 -10.17 6.49 -15.54
C LYS A 69 -10.31 5.63 -16.80
N ARG A 70 -11.44 5.73 -17.51
CA ARG A 70 -11.66 5.01 -18.78
C ARG A 70 -10.62 5.39 -19.84
N ALA A 71 -10.31 6.67 -20.00
CA ALA A 71 -9.29 7.14 -20.94
C ALA A 71 -7.88 6.61 -20.59
N LEU A 72 -7.58 6.45 -19.30
CA LEU A 72 -6.33 5.86 -18.80
C LEU A 72 -6.33 4.32 -18.80
N GLY A 73 -7.38 3.67 -19.33
CA GLY A 73 -7.52 2.22 -19.34
C GLY A 73 -7.78 1.60 -17.95
N VAL A 74 -8.07 2.43 -16.95
CA VAL A 74 -8.46 1.98 -15.60
C VAL A 74 -9.94 1.63 -15.63
N LYS A 75 -10.28 0.35 -15.43
CA LYS A 75 -11.67 -0.07 -15.26
C LYS A 75 -12.27 0.71 -14.08
N PRO A 76 -13.46 1.30 -14.21
CA PRO A 76 -14.12 1.93 -13.08
C PRO A 76 -14.27 0.87 -11.98
N GLN A 77 -13.56 1.04 -10.86
CA GLN A 77 -14.01 0.41 -9.63
C GLN A 77 -15.24 1.20 -9.21
N GLU A 78 -16.38 0.52 -9.18
CA GLU A 78 -17.56 0.97 -8.45
C GLU A 78 -17.10 1.23 -7.02
N HIS A 79 -16.73 2.47 -6.72
CA HIS A 79 -16.60 2.90 -5.34
C HIS A 79 -18.03 2.95 -4.84
N GLU A 80 -18.49 1.83 -4.28
CA GLU A 80 -19.51 1.87 -3.25
C GLU A 80 -18.98 2.83 -2.20
N VAL A 81 -19.56 4.02 -2.21
CA VAL A 81 -19.39 5.05 -1.20
C VAL A 81 -19.52 4.31 0.12
N SER A 82 -18.41 4.20 0.86
CA SER A 82 -18.41 3.60 2.18
C SER A 82 -19.43 4.37 3.01
N LYS A 83 -20.63 3.78 3.15
CA LYS A 83 -21.59 4.14 4.19
C LYS A 83 -20.79 4.18 5.49
N PRO A 84 -20.92 5.22 6.32
CA PRO A 84 -20.38 5.18 7.66
C PRO A 84 -20.88 3.89 8.30
N LEU A 85 -19.94 3.12 8.82
CA LEU A 85 -20.16 1.90 9.59
C LEU A 85 -21.11 2.26 10.74
N ALA A 86 -22.42 2.06 10.51
CA ALA A 86 -23.41 2.04 11.56
C ALA A 86 -22.97 0.91 12.48
N GLN A 87 -22.50 1.28 13.66
CA GLN A 87 -22.10 0.37 14.71
C GLN A 87 -23.32 -0.48 15.08
N SER A 88 -23.36 -1.69 14.55
CA SER A 88 -24.07 -2.84 15.13
C SER A 88 -23.35 -3.18 16.44
N GLU A 89 -23.99 -2.91 17.58
CA GLU A 89 -24.68 -3.87 18.46
C GLU A 89 -23.81 -4.27 19.67
N PRO A 90 -24.34 -4.77 20.81
CA PRO A 90 -25.51 -5.65 20.87
C PRO A 90 -26.56 -5.34 21.94
N ALA A 91 -27.75 -5.86 21.63
CA ALA A 91 -28.78 -6.18 22.61
C ALA A 91 -28.31 -7.27 23.58
N ASP A 92 -28.91 -7.20 24.76
CA ASP A 92 -29.23 -8.29 25.69
C ASP A 92 -28.37 -8.45 26.95
N ALA A 93 -28.98 -8.10 28.09
CA ALA A 93 -29.15 -9.00 29.22
C ALA A 93 -30.16 -8.43 30.24
N PRO A 94 -30.82 -9.29 31.04
CA PRO A 94 -32.24 -9.18 31.38
C PRO A 94 -32.51 -8.60 32.78
N ALA A 95 -33.78 -8.23 33.00
CA ALA A 95 -34.33 -7.85 34.30
C ALA A 95 -34.35 -9.04 35.29
N VAL A 96 -33.95 -8.77 36.53
CA VAL A 96 -34.24 -9.57 37.73
C VAL A 96 -34.87 -8.66 38.77
#